data_AF-A0A7W1G7J3-F1
#
_entry.id   AF-A0A7W1G7J3-F1
#
_cell.length_a   1.000
_cell.length_b   1.000
_cell.length_c   1.000
_cell.angle_alpha   90.00
_cell.angle_beta   90.00
_cell.angle_gamma   90.00
#
_symmetry.space_group_name_H-M   'P 1'
#
loop_
_entity.id
_entity.type
_entity.pdbx_description
1 polymer ?
#
loop_
_entity_poly.entity_id
_entity_poly.type
_entity_poly.pdbx_seq_one_letter_code
_entity_poly.pdbx_strand_id
1 'polypeptide(L)'
;MTIIPTVYFVVRGVIVAALACSLVVAATHWAVRRRTLNAFGAWPRFVRRTSDPLLQPIERRIIRSGGNPQDAPLWLLGIVIVLGLVILWLLGWVTQGIAMLAVLARGGPSDWAYAAARVLFGVLKLALIVRVVGSWIRLSPTGWPARTAHALTNWLVRPIRTFLPSFGPFDFSPMVAWILISWILEPLVLRLLAGPTV
;
A
#
# COMPACT_ATOMS: atom_id res chain seq x y z
N MET A 1 -7.82 16.61 -24.65
CA MET A 1 -6.91 16.35 -23.51
C MET A 1 -7.65 15.54 -22.47
N THR A 2 -7.18 14.35 -22.10
CA THR A 2 -7.79 13.55 -21.04
C THR A 2 -7.42 14.15 -19.67
N ILE A 3 -8.41 14.32 -18.77
CA ILE A 3 -8.22 14.99 -17.47
C ILE A 3 -7.25 14.18 -16.57
N ILE A 4 -7.26 12.86 -16.69
CA ILE A 4 -6.48 11.93 -15.85
C ILE A 4 -4.97 12.20 -15.90
N PRO A 5 -4.28 12.18 -17.06
CA PRO A 5 -2.83 12.44 -17.11
C PRO A 5 -2.45 13.83 -16.60
N THR A 6 -3.30 14.84 -16.79
CA THR A 6 -3.08 16.18 -16.24
C THR A 6 -3.11 16.16 -14.71
N VAL A 7 -4.08 15.46 -14.10
CA VAL A 7 -4.14 15.27 -12.64
C VAL A 7 -2.89 14.55 -12.13
N TYR A 8 -2.46 13.47 -12.77
CA TYR A 8 -1.22 12.76 -12.39
C TYR A 8 0.01 13.66 -12.48
N PHE A 9 0.12 14.46 -13.54
CA PHE A 9 1.24 15.38 -13.72
C PHE A 9 1.29 16.41 -12.60
N VAL A 10 0.16 17.06 -12.28
CA VAL A 10 0.06 18.05 -11.20
C VAL A 10 0.38 17.42 -9.85
N VAL A 11 -0.21 16.27 -9.51
CA VAL A 11 0.02 15.59 -8.23
C VAL A 11 1.49 15.16 -8.08
N ARG A 12 2.10 14.61 -9.14
CA ARG A 12 3.53 14.27 -9.14
C ARG A 12 4.40 15.51 -8.98
N GLY A 13 4.08 16.60 -9.67
CA GLY A 13 4.78 17.87 -9.54
C GLY A 13 4.77 18.39 -8.10
N VAL A 14 3.60 18.38 -7.45
CA VAL A 14 3.46 18.79 -6.04
C VAL A 14 4.27 17.89 -5.10
N ILE A 15 4.20 16.56 -5.28
CA ILE A 15 4.94 15.61 -4.44
C ILE A 15 6.46 15.78 -4.63
N VAL A 16 6.93 15.93 -5.87
CA VAL A 16 8.34 16.16 -6.18
C VAL A 16 8.82 17.49 -5.58
N ALA A 17 8.02 18.56 -5.68
CA ALA A 17 8.35 19.84 -5.05
C ALA A 17 8.42 19.71 -3.52
N ALA A 18 7.46 19.03 -2.89
CA ALA A 18 7.48 18.79 -1.45
C ALA A 18 8.68 17.94 -1.02
N LEU A 19 9.04 16.92 -1.80
CA LEU A 19 10.21 16.08 -1.58
C LEU A 19 11.52 16.85 -1.76
N ALA A 20 11.61 17.72 -2.77
CA ALA A 20 12.75 18.59 -2.95
C ALA A 20 12.92 19.57 -1.77
N CYS A 21 11.83 20.20 -1.32
CA CYS A 21 11.85 21.08 -0.15
C CYS A 21 12.29 20.32 1.12
N SER A 22 11.73 19.14 1.39
CA SER A 22 12.10 18.34 2.57
C SER A 22 13.55 17.85 2.50
N LEU A 23 14.03 17.49 1.32
CA LEU A 23 15.42 17.11 1.09
C LEU A 23 16.36 18.29 1.35
N VAL A 24 16.02 19.50 0.89
CA VAL A 24 16.80 20.72 1.17
C VAL A 24 16.87 20.99 2.67
N VAL A 25 15.76 20.86 3.40
CA VAL A 25 15.72 21.02 4.86
C VAL A 25 16.62 19.98 5.54
N ALA A 26 16.46 18.70 5.20
CA ALA A 26 17.25 17.60 5.75
C ALA A 26 18.76 17.75 5.45
N ALA A 27 19.12 18.07 4.20
CA ALA A 27 20.51 18.29 3.78
C ALA A 27 21.14 19.49 4.49
N THR A 28 20.39 20.58 4.66
CA THR A 28 20.88 21.78 5.36
C THR A 28 21.15 21.48 6.84
N HIS A 29 20.24 20.77 7.51
CA HIS A 29 20.45 20.35 8.91
C HIS A 29 21.62 19.36 9.05
N TRP A 30 21.74 18.40 8.14
CA TRP A 30 22.87 17.46 8.13
C TRP A 30 24.21 18.15 7.88
N ALA A 31 24.27 19.13 6.98
CA ALA A 31 25.48 19.90 6.67
C ALA A 31 25.92 20.76 7.86
N VAL A 32 24.97 21.39 8.57
CA VAL A 32 25.27 22.10 9.83
C VAL A 32 25.77 21.12 10.90
N ARG A 33 25.18 19.92 11.00
CA ARG A 33 25.63 18.88 11.95
C ARG A 33 27.05 18.38 11.66
N ARG A 34 27.42 18.24 10.38
CA ARG A 34 28.79 17.88 9.94
C ARG A 34 29.77 19.05 10.01
N ARG A 35 29.35 20.22 10.51
CA ARG A 35 30.15 21.46 10.59
C ARG A 35 30.67 21.94 9.23
N THR A 36 30.04 21.53 8.13
CA THR A 36 30.40 22.01 6.79
C THR A 36 29.75 23.35 6.47
N LEU A 37 28.61 23.65 7.11
CA LEU A 37 27.93 24.94 7.03
C LEU A 37 27.84 25.61 8.39
N ASN A 38 28.06 26.93 8.43
CA ASN A 38 27.87 27.72 9.64
C ASN A 38 26.38 27.83 9.99
N ALA A 39 25.99 27.40 11.19
CA ALA A 39 24.62 27.43 11.69
C ALA A 39 23.99 28.83 11.68
N PHE A 40 24.81 29.88 11.78
CA PHE A 40 24.36 31.29 11.82
C PHE A 40 24.38 31.97 10.44
N GLY A 41 24.72 31.24 9.38
CA GLY A 41 24.67 31.75 8.00
C GLY A 41 23.26 32.18 7.57
N ALA A 42 23.18 33.01 6.53
CA ALA A 42 21.89 33.47 5.99
C ALA A 42 21.03 32.30 5.47
N TRP A 43 21.64 31.33 4.79
CA TRP A 43 20.95 30.17 4.22
C TRP A 43 20.33 29.24 5.28
N PRO A 44 21.06 28.72 6.29
CA PRO A 44 20.43 27.89 7.33
C PRO A 44 19.37 28.62 8.15
N ARG A 45 19.52 29.94 8.38
CA ARG A 45 18.50 30.76 9.03
C ARG A 45 17.22 30.87 8.19
N PHE A 46 17.37 31.06 6.88
CA PHE A 46 16.23 31.11 5.96
C PHE A 46 15.49 29.77 5.94
N VAL A 47 16.21 28.66 5.76
CA VAL A 47 15.64 27.30 5.73
C VAL A 47 14.86 27.03 7.02
N ARG A 48 15.48 27.22 8.20
CA ARG A 48 14.82 27.05 9.50
C ARG A 48 13.57 27.92 9.62
N ARG A 49 13.65 29.22 9.31
CA ARG A 49 12.49 30.12 9.38
C ARG A 49 11.30 29.61 8.55
N THR A 50 11.56 29.00 7.39
CA THR A 50 10.52 28.44 6.54
C THR A 50 10.05 27.04 6.96
N SER A 51 10.94 26.19 7.50
CA SER A 51 10.65 24.80 7.81
C SER A 51 10.22 24.55 9.26
N ASP A 52 10.62 25.39 10.20
CA ASP A 52 10.35 25.22 11.64
C ASP A 52 8.86 25.07 11.96
N PRO A 53 7.92 25.84 11.35
CA PRO A 53 6.49 25.62 11.58
C PRO A 53 6.01 24.20 11.22
N LEU A 54 6.64 23.58 10.22
CA LEU A 54 6.35 22.21 9.80
C LEU A 54 7.09 21.16 10.64
N LEU A 55 8.29 21.49 11.15
CA LEU A 55 9.12 20.60 11.97
C LEU A 55 8.65 20.50 13.42
N GLN A 56 8.21 21.60 14.04
CA GLN A 56 7.76 21.63 15.44
C GLN A 56 6.73 20.56 15.83
N PRO A 57 5.66 20.28 15.05
CA PRO A 57 4.73 19.21 15.42
C PRO A 57 5.39 17.82 15.37
N ILE A 58 6.34 17.62 14.45
CA ILE A 58 7.10 16.36 14.32
C ILE A 58 8.07 16.22 15.49
N GLU A 59 8.81 17.27 15.82
CA GLU A 59 9.74 17.33 16.98
C GLU A 59 9.01 17.00 18.28
N ARG A 60 7.86 17.64 18.53
CA ARG A 60 7.04 17.38 19.73
C ARG A 60 6.62 15.91 19.81
N ARG A 61 6.37 15.25 18.68
CA ARG A 61 5.99 13.85 18.65
C ARG A 61 7.17 12.92 18.89
N ILE A 62 8.34 13.22 18.31
CA ILE A 62 9.58 12.47 18.53
C ILE A 62 10.02 12.52 19.99
N ILE A 63 9.94 13.70 20.63
CA ILE A 63 10.29 13.87 22.06
C ILE A 63 9.40 13.00 22.95
N ARG A 64 8.10 12.95 22.66
CA ARG A 64 7.15 12.09 23.42
C ARG A 64 7.46 10.61 23.28
N SER A 65 8.05 10.18 22.17
CA SER A 65 8.53 8.80 21.98
C SER A 65 9.96 8.55 22.50
N GLY A 66 10.59 9.53 23.16
CA GLY A 66 11.95 9.42 23.69
C GLY A 66 13.07 9.55 22.65
N GLY A 67 12.77 10.08 21.46
CA GLY A 67 13.75 10.26 20.38
C GLY A 67 14.49 11.60 20.41
N ASN A 68 15.55 11.73 19.59
CA ASN A 68 16.33 12.95 19.47
C ASN A 68 15.64 13.98 18.54
N PRO A 69 15.36 15.22 18.98
CA PRO A 69 14.75 16.27 18.16
C PRO A 69 15.54 16.60 16.88
N GLN A 70 16.86 16.40 16.91
CA GLN A 70 17.73 16.72 15.76
C GLN A 70 17.48 15.83 14.54
N ASP A 71 16.78 14.71 14.70
CA ASP A 71 16.40 13.81 13.62
C ASP A 71 15.09 14.23 12.91
N ALA A 72 14.38 15.25 13.42
CA ALA A 72 13.11 15.70 12.86
C ALA A 72 13.12 16.04 11.36
N PRO A 73 14.19 16.65 10.78
CA PRO A 73 14.28 16.87 9.34
C PRO A 73 14.27 15.59 8.50
N LEU A 74 14.89 14.51 9.00
CA LEU A 74 14.89 13.21 8.31
C LEU A 74 13.52 12.55 8.40
N TRP A 75 12.83 12.70 9.54
CA TRP A 75 11.45 12.25 9.69
C TRP A 75 10.50 13.01 8.77
N LEU A 76 10.70 14.32 8.59
CA LEU A 76 9.92 15.12 7.64
C LEU A 76 10.11 14.59 6.20
N LEU A 77 11.34 14.31 5.78
CA LEU A 77 11.63 13.68 4.49
C LEU A 77 10.92 12.33 4.36
N GLY A 78 11.03 11.46 5.37
CA GLY A 78 10.39 10.14 5.39
C GLY A 78 8.86 10.24 5.29
N ILE A 79 8.23 11.14 6.05
CA ILE A 79 6.79 11.38 6.02
C ILE A 79 6.35 11.84 4.62
N VAL A 80 7.08 12.79 4.01
CA VAL A 80 6.75 13.29 2.67
C VAL A 80 6.86 12.17 1.62
N ILE A 81 7.89 11.32 1.70
CA ILE A 81 8.04 10.17 0.81
C ILE A 81 6.85 9.21 0.97
N VAL A 82 6.56 8.78 2.20
CA VAL A 82 5.48 7.84 2.49
C VAL A 82 4.14 8.41 2.07
N LEU A 83 3.83 9.65 2.45
CA LEU A 83 2.58 10.31 2.09
C LEU A 83 2.45 10.48 0.58
N GLY A 84 3.52 10.88 -0.11
CA GLY A 84 3.54 11.00 -1.57
C GLY A 84 3.27 9.66 -2.26
N LEU A 85 3.91 8.58 -1.81
CA LEU A 85 3.67 7.23 -2.32
C LEU A 85 2.23 6.78 -2.09
N VAL A 86 1.69 7.01 -0.88
CA VAL A 86 0.30 6.68 -0.55
C VAL A 86 -0.68 7.46 -1.42
N ILE A 87 -0.45 8.76 -1.64
CA ILE A 87 -1.30 9.59 -2.51
C ILE A 87 -1.27 9.08 -3.95
N LEU A 88 -0.09 8.79 -4.50
CA LEU A 88 0.03 8.26 -5.87
C LEU A 88 -0.61 6.87 -6.01
N TRP A 89 -0.44 6.01 -5.01
CA TRP A 89 -1.06 4.69 -4.97
C TRP A 89 -2.59 4.82 -4.92
N LEU A 90 -3.11 5.70 -4.06
CA LEU A 90 -4.55 5.95 -3.93
C LEU A 90 -5.14 6.54 -5.22
N LEU A 91 -4.47 7.51 -5.84
CA LEU A 91 -4.87 8.08 -7.12
C LEU A 91 -4.89 7.00 -8.23
N GLY A 92 -3.86 6.15 -8.24
CA GLY A 92 -3.79 4.91 -9.02
C GLY A 92 -5.06 4.08 -8.89
N TRP A 93 -5.33 3.67 -7.66
CA TRP A 93 -6.46 2.84 -7.31
C TRP A 93 -7.81 3.46 -7.71
N VAL A 94 -8.02 4.76 -7.43
CA VAL A 94 -9.25 5.48 -7.78
C VAL A 94 -9.43 5.54 -9.29
N THR A 95 -8.40 5.96 -10.03
CA THR A 95 -8.52 6.10 -11.49
C THR A 95 -8.73 4.76 -12.19
N GLN A 96 -8.05 3.70 -11.74
CA GLN A 96 -8.30 2.34 -12.22
C GLN A 96 -9.70 1.84 -11.86
N GLY A 97 -10.19 2.15 -10.66
CA GLY A 97 -11.55 1.83 -10.22
C GLY A 97 -12.60 2.52 -11.10
N ILE A 98 -12.45 3.82 -11.36
CA ILE A 98 -13.34 4.58 -12.24
C ILE A 98 -13.28 4.05 -13.68
N ALA A 99 -12.09 3.77 -14.19
CA ALA A 99 -11.92 3.22 -15.54
C ALA A 99 -12.60 1.84 -15.68
N MET A 100 -12.44 0.98 -14.66
CA MET A 100 -13.13 -0.31 -14.58
C MET A 100 -14.64 -0.10 -14.60
N LEU A 101 -15.19 0.75 -13.73
CA LEU A 101 -16.62 1.03 -13.68
C LEU A 101 -17.15 1.62 -14.99
N ALA A 102 -16.39 2.48 -15.66
CA ALA A 102 -16.77 3.07 -16.95
C ALA A 102 -16.76 2.05 -18.10
N VAL A 103 -15.89 1.03 -18.04
CA VAL A 103 -15.93 -0.11 -18.97
C VAL A 103 -17.16 -0.96 -18.69
N LEU A 104 -17.41 -1.30 -17.42
CA LEU A 104 -18.56 -2.12 -17.01
C LEU A 104 -19.90 -1.44 -17.30
N ALA A 105 -20.02 -0.14 -17.08
CA ALA A 105 -21.24 0.63 -17.37
C ALA A 105 -21.62 0.64 -18.85
N ARG A 106 -20.65 0.43 -19.75
CA ARG A 106 -20.86 0.32 -21.20
C ARG A 106 -20.85 -1.12 -21.69
N GLY A 107 -20.50 -2.05 -20.81
CA GLY A 107 -20.36 -3.47 -21.09
C GLY A 107 -21.68 -4.23 -20.96
N GLY A 108 -21.67 -5.46 -21.44
CA GLY A 108 -22.78 -6.40 -21.29
C GLY A 108 -22.79 -7.12 -19.94
N PRO A 109 -23.80 -7.97 -19.67
CA PRO A 109 -23.86 -8.79 -18.45
C PRO A 109 -22.60 -9.66 -18.21
N SER A 110 -21.93 -10.08 -19.28
CA SER A 110 -20.66 -10.84 -19.22
C SER A 110 -19.52 -10.04 -18.59
N ASP A 111 -19.43 -8.73 -18.86
CA ASP A 111 -18.38 -7.86 -18.30
C ASP A 111 -18.56 -7.67 -16.80
N TRP A 112 -19.82 -7.51 -16.35
CA TRP A 112 -20.18 -7.48 -14.93
C TRP A 112 -19.84 -8.79 -14.23
N ALA A 113 -20.12 -9.94 -14.87
CA ALA A 113 -19.74 -11.25 -14.34
C ALA A 113 -18.22 -11.40 -14.25
N TYR A 114 -17.46 -10.97 -15.27
CA TYR A 114 -16.00 -10.97 -15.28
C TYR A 114 -15.44 -10.11 -14.13
N ALA A 115 -15.95 -8.90 -13.94
CA ALA A 115 -15.53 -8.03 -12.85
C ALA A 115 -15.87 -8.60 -11.47
N ALA A 116 -17.08 -9.14 -11.30
CA ALA A 116 -17.50 -9.76 -10.05
C ALA A 116 -16.61 -10.96 -9.70
N ALA A 117 -16.31 -11.82 -10.69
CA ALA A 117 -15.39 -12.94 -10.52
C ALA A 117 -13.99 -12.46 -10.11
N ARG A 118 -13.46 -11.43 -10.78
CA ARG A 118 -12.15 -10.85 -10.45
C ARG A 118 -12.09 -10.29 -9.02
N VAL A 119 -13.12 -9.58 -8.59
CA VAL A 119 -13.23 -9.06 -7.21
C VAL A 119 -13.32 -10.21 -6.22
N LEU A 120 -14.14 -11.22 -6.49
CA LEU A 120 -14.30 -12.40 -5.64
C LEU A 120 -12.98 -13.15 -5.45
N PHE A 121 -12.26 -13.45 -6.53
CA PHE A 121 -10.94 -14.10 -6.44
C PHE A 121 -9.92 -13.21 -5.70
N GLY A 122 -9.97 -11.90 -5.88
CA GLY A 122 -9.16 -10.95 -5.11
C GLY A 122 -9.41 -11.05 -3.60
N VAL A 123 -10.68 -11.08 -3.18
CA VAL A 123 -11.08 -11.23 -1.78
C VAL A 123 -10.65 -12.60 -1.22
N LEU A 124 -10.81 -13.68 -1.98
CA LEU A 124 -10.37 -15.01 -1.57
C LEU A 124 -8.84 -15.08 -1.40
N LYS A 125 -8.08 -14.51 -2.34
CA LYS A 125 -6.60 -14.43 -2.23
C LYS A 125 -6.18 -13.61 -1.01
N LEU A 126 -6.84 -12.50 -0.73
CA LEU A 126 -6.56 -11.69 0.46
C LEU A 126 -6.85 -12.47 1.75
N ALA A 127 -7.98 -13.16 1.82
CA ALA A 127 -8.33 -14.03 2.95
C ALA A 127 -7.28 -15.13 3.17
N LEU A 128 -6.75 -15.73 2.09
CA LEU A 128 -5.67 -16.72 2.21
C LEU A 128 -4.38 -16.10 2.75
N ILE A 129 -3.99 -14.91 2.29
CA ILE A 129 -2.83 -14.18 2.84
C ILE A 129 -3.01 -13.92 4.34
N VAL A 130 -4.20 -13.46 4.76
CA VAL A 130 -4.51 -13.25 6.19
C VAL A 130 -4.32 -14.52 6.99
N ARG A 131 -4.69 -15.70 6.45
CA ARG A 131 -4.46 -17.00 7.11
C ARG A 131 -2.99 -17.37 7.18
N VAL A 132 -2.24 -17.20 6.09
CA VAL A 132 -0.79 -17.47 6.05
C VAL A 132 -0.07 -16.63 7.11
N VAL A 133 -0.25 -15.31 7.05
CA VAL A 133 0.33 -14.37 8.02
C VAL A 133 -0.15 -14.71 9.43
N GLY A 134 -1.45 -14.95 9.60
CA GLY A 134 -2.05 -15.35 10.87
C GLY A 134 -1.38 -16.56 11.52
N SER A 135 -1.05 -17.57 10.71
CA SER A 135 -0.34 -18.77 11.19
C SER A 135 1.09 -18.48 11.64
N TRP A 136 1.81 -17.62 10.90
CA TRP A 136 3.22 -17.31 11.18
C TRP A 136 3.40 -16.51 12.46
N ILE A 137 2.53 -15.52 12.70
CA ILE A 137 2.61 -14.66 13.90
C ILE A 137 1.71 -15.12 15.05
N ARG A 138 1.15 -16.34 14.97
CA ARG A 138 0.25 -16.94 15.98
C ARG A 138 -0.87 -15.97 16.40
N LEU A 139 -1.45 -15.27 15.43
CA LEU A 139 -2.60 -14.40 15.67
C LEU A 139 -3.75 -15.22 16.25
N SER A 140 -4.44 -14.65 17.24
CA SER A 140 -5.62 -15.29 17.82
C SER A 140 -6.66 -15.59 16.72
N PRO A 141 -7.10 -16.86 16.57
CA PRO A 141 -8.12 -17.24 15.59
C PRO A 141 -9.47 -16.54 15.78
N THR A 142 -9.69 -15.93 16.94
CA THR A 142 -10.96 -15.27 17.30
C THR A 142 -11.08 -13.84 16.77
N GLY A 143 -10.02 -13.23 16.24
CA GLY A 143 -10.09 -11.89 15.65
C GLY A 143 -11.00 -11.83 14.42
N TRP A 144 -11.68 -10.70 14.21
CA TRP A 144 -12.56 -10.50 13.04
C TRP A 144 -11.90 -10.84 11.69
N PRO A 145 -10.65 -10.42 11.40
CA PRO A 145 -9.99 -10.78 10.13
C PRO A 145 -9.76 -12.28 9.98
N ALA A 146 -9.36 -12.96 11.06
CA ALA A 146 -9.11 -14.40 11.04
C ALA A 146 -10.40 -15.18 10.81
N ARG A 147 -11.47 -14.86 11.55
CA ARG A 147 -12.78 -15.52 11.39
C ARG A 147 -13.34 -15.37 9.99
N THR A 148 -13.32 -14.16 9.44
CA THR A 148 -13.80 -13.89 8.08
C THR A 148 -12.97 -14.63 7.05
N ALA A 149 -11.64 -14.62 7.20
CA ALA A 149 -10.76 -15.33 6.29
C ALA A 149 -10.99 -16.84 6.31
N HIS A 150 -11.18 -17.44 7.49
CA HIS A 150 -11.54 -18.85 7.62
C HIS A 150 -12.90 -19.15 7.00
N ALA A 151 -13.92 -18.34 7.28
CA ALA A 151 -15.27 -18.54 6.72
C ALA A 151 -15.28 -18.53 5.19
N LEU A 152 -14.55 -17.59 4.57
CA LEU A 152 -14.48 -17.45 3.12
C LEU A 152 -13.69 -18.55 2.41
N THR A 153 -12.72 -19.18 3.08
CA THR A 153 -11.73 -20.05 2.41
C THR A 153 -11.71 -21.50 2.92
N ASN A 154 -12.43 -21.82 4.01
CA ASN A 154 -12.38 -23.17 4.61
C ASN A 154 -12.84 -24.27 3.66
N TRP A 155 -13.83 -24.01 2.80
CA TRP A 155 -14.31 -24.97 1.80
C TRP A 155 -13.20 -25.41 0.83
N LEU A 156 -12.25 -24.51 0.53
CA LEU A 156 -11.12 -24.78 -0.36
C LEU A 156 -9.89 -25.32 0.38
N VAL A 157 -9.60 -24.78 1.57
CA VAL A 157 -8.38 -25.12 2.32
C VAL A 157 -8.51 -26.47 3.04
N ARG A 158 -9.72 -26.84 3.51
CA ARG A 158 -9.92 -28.07 4.29
C ARG A 158 -9.58 -29.35 3.50
N PRO A 159 -10.00 -29.51 2.21
CA PRO A 159 -9.59 -30.64 1.39
C PRO A 159 -8.07 -30.71 1.18
N ILE A 160 -7.42 -29.56 0.95
CA ILE A 160 -5.96 -29.48 0.74
C ILE A 160 -5.20 -29.92 2.00
N ARG A 161 -5.71 -29.53 3.18
CA ARG A 161 -5.11 -29.88 4.48
C ARG A 161 -5.13 -31.37 4.76
N THR A 162 -6.01 -32.14 4.12
CA THR A 162 -6.02 -33.60 4.21
C THR A 162 -4.80 -34.23 3.52
N PHE A 163 -4.30 -33.62 2.44
CA PHE A 163 -3.12 -34.11 1.71
C PHE A 163 -1.80 -33.48 2.18
N LEU A 164 -1.85 -32.23 2.64
CA LEU A 164 -0.70 -31.47 3.15
C LEU A 164 -0.97 -31.08 4.61
N PRO A 165 -0.59 -31.93 5.57
CA PRO A 165 -0.74 -31.61 6.98
C PRO A 165 0.13 -30.41 7.36
N SER A 166 -0.35 -29.63 8.32
CA SER A 166 0.37 -28.45 8.85
C SER A 166 1.64 -28.88 9.59
N PHE A 167 2.77 -28.22 9.30
CA PHE A 167 4.05 -28.47 9.97
C PHE A 167 4.22 -27.52 11.16
N GLY A 168 3.85 -27.99 12.35
CA GLY A 168 3.93 -27.17 13.57
C GLY A 168 3.02 -25.93 13.49
N PRO A 169 3.49 -24.71 13.80
CA PRO A 169 2.68 -23.49 13.71
C PRO A 169 2.49 -23.00 12.26
N PHE A 170 3.18 -23.58 11.28
CA PHE A 170 3.13 -23.15 9.89
C PHE A 170 2.09 -23.96 9.11
N ASP A 171 1.03 -23.30 8.65
CA ASP A 171 0.04 -23.88 7.74
C ASP A 171 0.34 -23.44 6.31
N PHE A 172 0.86 -24.36 5.49
CA PHE A 172 1.13 -24.13 4.07
C PHE A 172 -0.08 -24.39 3.17
N SER A 173 -1.16 -25.00 3.69
CA SER A 173 -2.38 -25.30 2.94
C SER A 173 -2.98 -24.04 2.29
N PRO A 174 -3.04 -22.87 2.97
CA PRO A 174 -3.50 -21.63 2.36
C PRO A 174 -2.60 -21.11 1.23
N MET A 175 -1.28 -21.37 1.26
CA MET A 175 -0.38 -21.00 0.16
C MET A 175 -0.67 -21.85 -1.08
N VAL A 176 -0.87 -23.15 -0.89
CA VAL A 176 -1.26 -24.06 -1.99
C VAL A 176 -2.63 -23.67 -2.55
N ALA A 177 -3.60 -23.35 -1.70
CA ALA A 177 -4.90 -22.83 -2.12
C ALA A 177 -4.77 -21.53 -2.92
N TRP A 178 -3.84 -20.65 -2.52
CA TRP A 178 -3.59 -19.38 -3.19
C TRP A 178 -2.99 -19.60 -4.58
N ILE A 179 -2.05 -20.54 -4.70
CA ILE A 179 -1.48 -20.97 -5.99
C ILE A 179 -2.58 -21.56 -6.89
N LEU A 180 -3.38 -22.49 -6.37
CA LEU A 180 -4.50 -23.10 -7.09
C LEU A 180 -5.49 -22.05 -7.62
N ILE A 181 -5.86 -21.07 -6.78
CA ILE A 181 -6.70 -19.96 -7.23
C ILE A 181 -6.02 -19.15 -8.32
N SER A 182 -4.79 -18.70 -8.09
CA SER A 182 -4.12 -17.71 -8.95
C SER A 182 -3.72 -18.29 -10.31
N TRP A 183 -3.33 -19.56 -10.35
CA TRP A 183 -2.77 -20.20 -11.54
C TRP A 183 -3.78 -21.03 -12.32
N ILE A 184 -4.85 -21.49 -11.68
CA ILE A 184 -5.81 -22.40 -12.30
C ILE A 184 -7.22 -21.80 -12.27
N LEU A 185 -7.82 -21.61 -11.09
CA LEU A 185 -9.25 -21.28 -10.99
C LEU A 185 -9.58 -19.90 -11.55
N GLU A 186 -8.86 -18.86 -11.14
CA GLU A 186 -9.07 -17.49 -11.60
C GLU A 186 -8.86 -17.35 -13.11
N PRO A 187 -7.71 -17.74 -13.71
CA PRO A 187 -7.52 -17.60 -15.15
C PRO A 187 -8.50 -18.45 -15.96
N LEU A 188 -8.86 -19.66 -15.49
CA LEU A 188 -9.87 -20.48 -16.15
C LEU A 188 -11.24 -19.79 -16.17
N VAL A 189 -11.73 -19.35 -15.01
CA VAL A 189 -13.04 -18.69 -14.90
C VAL A 189 -13.05 -17.38 -15.70
N LEU A 190 -12.00 -16.58 -15.59
CA LEU A 190 -11.92 -15.32 -16.34
C LEU A 190 -11.87 -15.55 -17.85
N ARG A 191 -11.20 -16.60 -18.35
CA ARG A 191 -11.23 -16.98 -19.77
C ARG A 191 -12.61 -17.42 -20.24
N LEU A 192 -13.31 -18.23 -19.43
CA LEU A 192 -14.67 -18.67 -19.77
C LEU A 192 -15.66 -17.50 -19.82
N LEU A 193 -15.46 -16.48 -18.97
CA LEU A 193 -16.30 -15.29 -18.90
C LEU A 193 -15.95 -14.22 -19.95
N ALA A 194 -14.71 -14.19 -20.45
CA ALA A 194 -14.24 -13.18 -21.41
C ALA A 194 -14.83 -13.32 -22.83
N GLY A 195 -15.51 -14.43 -23.15
CA GLY A 195 -16.08 -14.69 -24.48
C GLY A 195 -15.03 -14.89 -25.59
N PRO A 196 -15.41 -15.30 -26.81
CA PRO A 196 -14.48 -15.69 -27.89
C PRO A 196 -13.73 -14.52 -28.56
N THR A 197 -13.94 -13.28 -28.14
CA THR A 197 -13.53 -12.08 -28.90
C THR A 197 -12.34 -11.32 -28.30
N VAL A 198 -11.54 -11.97 -27.45
CA VAL A 198 -10.23 -11.46 -27.01
C VAL A 198 -9.12 -12.38 -27.48
#